data_AF-A0A8H4JLE4-F1
#
_entry.id   AF-A0A8H4JLE4-F1
#
_cell.length_a   1.000
_cell.length_b   1.000
_cell.length_c   1.000
_cell.angle_alpha   90.00
_cell.angle_beta   90.00
_cell.angle_gamma   90.00
#
_symmetry.space_group_name_H-M   'P 1'
#
loop_
_entity.id
_entity.type
_entity.pdbx_description
1 polymer ?
#
loop_
_entity_poly.entity_id
_entity_poly.type
_entity_poly.pdbx_seq_one_letter_code
_entity_poly.pdbx_strand_id
1 'polypeptide(L)'
;MASLEWLLDLCAVAKATGRSIITDDTPLENQLPPSKDPWYSAPGDGEIRQPGDVLRIRSASNLNNIVEGSAAIYHILYRSTDSRGRPSWAVTTLFIPTTLYQSPSGKAAILSYQFAYNTCNVDSSPSFGLSGVMAKSEPNLGIKSSTSLLTEMLSFGWIVNTPDHLGLDAAFGASVQAGHATLDALRAVHNLLSLGDNSGFNTAIWGYSGGSIATFSAAELQPSYAPDLNISAAVVGGLVDDISAALDKINKSPIAGTLIALMLGITAQYPEERAYLESRLIPETKDEFLVAVNTEVTQNVGKYSGQDIYAFFKGGGVDLRDPILQKLYDKQAKLGHRDSPRMPMFLYKAIQDLFCTIDLTDATVDRLCKNGAEITFERNTVGGHVSEIENGKPRAFRFLQGIFDESYESPASKRHVMDVTVDVSSQNN
;
A
#
# COMPACT_ATOMS: atom_id res chain seq x y z
N MET A 1 -27.62 8.66 17.99
CA MET A 1 -26.49 8.57 17.05
C MET A 1 -26.70 9.62 16.00
N ALA A 2 -25.69 10.44 15.70
CA ALA A 2 -25.76 11.34 14.56
C ALA A 2 -25.85 10.50 13.27
N SER A 3 -26.69 10.94 12.32
CA SER A 3 -26.79 10.30 11.01
C SER A 3 -25.47 10.50 10.27
N LEU A 4 -24.89 9.42 9.75
CA LEU A 4 -23.69 9.46 8.90
C LEU A 4 -24.05 9.54 7.41
N GLU A 5 -25.30 9.90 7.08
CA GLU A 5 -25.78 10.15 5.71
C GLU A 5 -24.97 11.23 4.99
N TRP A 6 -24.37 12.16 5.72
CA TRP A 6 -23.51 13.20 5.14
C TRP A 6 -22.27 12.62 4.43
N LEU A 7 -21.85 11.40 4.78
CA LEU A 7 -20.76 10.70 4.09
C LEU A 7 -21.09 10.38 2.63
N LEU A 8 -22.38 10.38 2.25
CA LEU A 8 -22.84 10.09 0.89
C LEU A 8 -22.73 11.30 -0.05
N ASP A 9 -22.49 12.50 0.48
CA ASP A 9 -22.21 13.71 -0.31
C ASP A 9 -21.01 14.49 0.25
N LEU A 10 -19.89 13.78 0.38
CA LEU A 10 -18.65 14.34 0.94
C LEU A 10 -18.12 15.53 0.11
N CYS A 11 -18.41 15.57 -1.19
CA CYS A 11 -18.11 16.71 -2.06
C CYS A 11 -18.87 17.96 -1.63
N ALA A 12 -20.19 17.89 -1.42
CA ALA A 12 -20.96 19.04 -0.96
C ALA A 12 -20.52 19.50 0.45
N VAL A 13 -20.25 18.55 1.34
CA VAL A 13 -19.75 18.85 2.69
C VAL A 13 -18.40 19.57 2.63
N ALA A 14 -17.47 19.11 1.79
CA ALA A 14 -16.19 19.77 1.60
C ALA A 14 -16.34 21.22 1.09
N LYS A 15 -17.22 21.47 0.10
CA LYS A 15 -17.52 22.83 -0.39
C LYS A 15 -18.06 23.75 0.68
N ALA A 16 -19.01 23.24 1.49
CA ALA A 16 -19.71 24.02 2.50
C ALA A 16 -18.78 24.56 3.60
N THR A 17 -17.64 23.91 3.84
CA THR A 17 -16.69 24.31 4.89
C THR A 17 -15.83 25.52 4.55
N GLY A 18 -15.87 26.02 3.31
CA GLY A 18 -15.08 27.19 2.88
C GLY A 18 -13.57 26.99 2.91
N ARG A 19 -13.09 25.76 3.17
CA ARG A 19 -11.68 25.40 2.99
C ARG A 19 -11.34 25.51 1.50
N SER A 20 -10.09 25.82 1.16
CA SER A 20 -9.59 25.89 -0.22
C SER A 20 -9.51 24.49 -0.87
N ILE A 21 -10.57 23.68 -0.76
CA ILE A 21 -10.69 22.35 -1.35
C ILE A 21 -11.36 22.52 -2.70
N ILE A 22 -10.68 22.07 -3.75
CA ILE A 22 -11.24 22.11 -5.10
C ILE A 22 -12.09 20.86 -5.30
N THR A 23 -13.40 21.04 -5.36
CA THR A 23 -14.34 19.96 -5.66
C THR A 23 -14.63 19.91 -7.15
N ASP A 24 -14.48 18.73 -7.75
CA ASP A 24 -14.91 18.49 -9.13
C ASP A 24 -16.20 17.66 -9.09
N ASP A 25 -17.31 18.26 -9.53
CA ASP A 25 -18.63 17.62 -9.57
C ASP A 25 -18.83 16.81 -10.85
N THR A 26 -17.88 16.88 -11.79
CA THR A 26 -18.02 16.20 -13.08
C THR A 26 -17.97 14.69 -12.85
N PRO A 27 -19.03 13.95 -13.21
CA PRO A 27 -19.02 12.49 -13.10
C PRO A 27 -17.86 11.89 -13.90
N LEU A 28 -17.20 10.90 -13.32
CA LEU A 28 -16.02 10.24 -13.85
C LEU A 28 -16.37 9.23 -14.98
N GLU A 29 -17.22 9.63 -15.93
CA GLU A 29 -17.74 8.75 -17.00
C GLU A 29 -16.64 8.26 -17.96
N ASN A 30 -15.56 9.02 -18.11
CA ASN A 30 -14.36 8.64 -18.86
C ASN A 30 -13.10 8.96 -18.06
N GLN A 31 -12.75 8.07 -17.13
CA GLN A 31 -11.52 8.21 -16.35
C GLN A 31 -10.31 8.20 -17.27
N LEU A 32 -9.63 9.34 -17.37
CA LEU A 32 -8.32 9.41 -18.03
C LEU A 32 -7.27 8.72 -17.14
N PRO A 33 -6.25 8.07 -17.73
CA PRO A 33 -5.12 7.57 -16.96
C PRO A 33 -4.46 8.70 -16.15
N PRO A 34 -3.97 8.43 -14.93
CA PRO A 34 -3.27 9.40 -14.09
C PRO A 34 -2.26 10.29 -14.82
N SER A 35 -1.47 9.73 -15.74
CA SER A 35 -0.48 10.45 -16.56
C SER A 35 -1.07 11.48 -17.53
N LYS A 36 -2.37 11.38 -17.82
CA LYS A 36 -3.11 12.21 -18.80
C LYS A 36 -4.25 13.00 -18.17
N ASP A 37 -4.54 12.80 -16.89
CA ASP A 37 -5.63 13.45 -16.18
C ASP A 37 -5.10 14.66 -15.37
N PRO A 38 -5.41 15.92 -15.78
CA PRO A 38 -4.98 17.10 -15.05
C PRO A 38 -5.50 17.16 -13.60
N TRP A 39 -6.51 16.37 -13.25
CA TRP A 39 -7.00 16.27 -11.88
C TRP A 39 -5.94 15.72 -10.92
N TYR A 40 -4.99 14.90 -11.38
CA TYR A 40 -3.87 14.38 -10.57
C TYR A 40 -2.77 15.43 -10.34
N SER A 41 -2.85 16.58 -11.01
CA SER A 41 -1.89 17.67 -10.81
C SER A 41 -2.25 18.52 -9.59
N ALA A 42 -1.24 18.88 -8.82
CA ALA A 42 -1.40 19.78 -7.68
C ALA A 42 -1.84 21.18 -8.12
N PRO A 43 -2.69 21.85 -7.32
CA PRO A 43 -2.98 23.26 -7.53
C PRO A 43 -1.72 24.10 -7.24
N GLY A 44 -1.68 25.35 -7.73
CA GLY A 44 -0.48 26.21 -7.61
C GLY A 44 -0.07 26.55 -6.18
N ASP A 45 -0.98 26.44 -5.20
CA ASP A 45 -0.72 26.60 -3.77
C ASP A 45 -0.48 25.27 -3.04
N GLY A 46 -0.42 24.14 -3.77
CA GLY A 46 -0.24 22.82 -3.18
C GLY A 46 1.01 22.76 -2.31
N GLU A 47 2.14 23.27 -2.82
CA GLU A 47 3.48 23.14 -2.20
C GLU A 47 3.59 23.75 -0.80
N ILE A 48 2.73 24.71 -0.47
CA ILE A 48 2.72 25.40 0.83
C ILE A 48 1.73 24.79 1.83
N ARG A 49 0.95 23.78 1.43
CA ARG A 49 -0.02 23.07 2.30
C ARG A 49 0.68 22.07 3.22
N GLN A 50 0.00 21.64 4.29
CA GLN A 50 0.52 20.66 5.25
C GLN A 50 0.28 19.21 4.80
N PRO A 51 1.13 18.25 5.21
CA PRO A 51 0.91 16.83 4.89
C PRO A 51 -0.47 16.38 5.35
N GLY A 52 -1.23 15.76 4.45
CA GLY A 52 -2.61 15.35 4.68
C GLY A 52 -3.67 16.41 4.39
N ASP A 53 -3.30 17.62 3.95
CA ASP A 53 -4.28 18.60 3.47
C ASP A 53 -4.94 18.09 2.18
N VAL A 54 -6.28 18.16 2.13
CA VAL A 54 -7.05 17.84 0.94
C VAL A 54 -6.91 18.96 -0.08
N LEU A 55 -6.52 18.59 -1.30
CA LEU A 55 -6.34 19.51 -2.42
C LEU A 55 -7.52 19.46 -3.37
N ARG A 56 -7.91 18.23 -3.75
CA ARG A 56 -9.06 17.97 -4.59
C ARG A 56 -9.86 16.80 -4.07
N ILE A 57 -11.16 16.83 -4.30
CA ILE A 57 -12.06 15.69 -4.12
C ILE A 57 -13.02 15.61 -5.31
N ARG A 58 -13.29 14.39 -5.77
CA ARG A 58 -14.33 14.10 -6.77
C ARG A 58 -15.01 12.78 -6.47
N SER A 59 -16.25 12.64 -6.93
CA SER A 59 -16.94 11.35 -6.94
C SER A 59 -16.26 10.39 -7.92
N ALA A 60 -16.07 9.14 -7.49
CA ALA A 60 -15.55 8.04 -8.30
C ALA A 60 -16.65 6.98 -8.52
N SER A 61 -17.85 7.45 -8.89
CA SER A 61 -19.05 6.63 -9.05
C SER A 61 -18.92 5.55 -10.13
N ASN A 62 -17.94 5.66 -11.04
CA ASN A 62 -17.61 4.60 -12.01
C ASN A 62 -17.22 3.28 -11.32
N LEU A 63 -16.72 3.33 -10.08
CA LEU A 63 -16.38 2.15 -9.30
C LEU A 63 -17.59 1.51 -8.59
N ASN A 64 -18.76 2.17 -8.52
CA ASN A 64 -19.93 1.64 -7.81
C ASN A 64 -20.44 0.32 -8.39
N ASN A 65 -20.28 0.11 -9.71
CA ASN A 65 -20.67 -1.13 -10.39
C ASN A 65 -19.55 -2.19 -10.38
N ILE A 66 -18.38 -1.88 -9.82
CA ILE A 66 -17.20 -2.74 -9.83
C ILE A 66 -16.87 -3.22 -8.40
N VAL A 67 -17.10 -2.37 -7.40
CA VAL A 67 -16.90 -2.66 -5.98
C VAL A 67 -18.27 -2.70 -5.31
N GLU A 68 -18.76 -3.91 -5.09
CA GLU A 68 -20.03 -4.14 -4.41
C GLU A 68 -19.97 -3.74 -2.93
N GLY A 69 -21.11 -3.40 -2.35
CA GLY A 69 -21.21 -3.04 -0.92
C GLY A 69 -20.78 -1.61 -0.58
N SER A 70 -20.44 -0.78 -1.59
CA SER A 70 -20.19 0.65 -1.40
C SER A 70 -21.45 1.49 -1.66
N ALA A 71 -21.74 2.44 -0.78
CA ALA A 71 -22.77 3.46 -0.97
C ALA A 71 -22.25 4.71 -1.68
N ALA A 72 -20.97 5.05 -1.48
CA ALA A 72 -20.32 6.18 -2.12
C ALA A 72 -18.81 5.95 -2.24
N ILE A 73 -18.19 6.45 -3.30
CA ILE A 73 -16.76 6.32 -3.57
C ILE A 73 -16.20 7.67 -3.99
N TYR A 74 -15.05 8.05 -3.44
CA TYR A 74 -14.39 9.32 -3.72
C TYR A 74 -12.92 9.14 -4.06
N HIS A 75 -12.43 9.91 -5.03
CA HIS A 75 -11.00 10.15 -5.18
C HIS A 75 -10.63 11.43 -4.45
N ILE A 76 -9.60 11.35 -3.62
CA ILE A 76 -9.08 12.46 -2.82
C ILE A 76 -7.61 12.66 -3.17
N LEU A 77 -7.29 13.80 -3.78
CA LEU A 77 -5.91 14.26 -3.97
C LEU A 77 -5.49 15.02 -2.72
N TYR A 78 -4.38 14.62 -2.11
CA TYR A 78 -3.88 15.22 -0.87
C TYR A 78 -2.39 15.56 -0.98
N ARG A 79 -1.96 16.55 -0.17
CA ARG A 79 -0.54 16.89 -0.03
C ARG A 79 0.17 15.80 0.75
N SER A 80 1.35 15.41 0.27
CA SER A 80 2.23 14.42 0.87
C SER A 80 3.69 14.91 0.85
N THR A 81 4.62 14.05 1.23
CA THR A 81 6.06 14.32 1.25
C THR A 81 6.82 13.18 0.62
N ASP A 82 7.73 13.48 -0.30
CA ASP A 82 8.49 12.45 -0.99
C ASP A 82 9.62 11.82 -0.14
N SER A 83 10.32 10.83 -0.69
CA SER A 83 11.42 10.13 -0.01
C SER A 83 12.62 11.03 0.33
N ARG A 84 12.65 12.26 -0.22
CA ARG A 84 13.69 13.27 -0.02
C ARG A 84 13.20 14.43 0.85
N GLY A 85 12.00 14.35 1.40
CA GLY A 85 11.45 15.40 2.25
C GLY A 85 10.86 16.59 1.48
N ARG A 86 10.69 16.47 0.16
CA ARG A 86 10.13 17.55 -0.68
C ARG A 86 8.60 17.43 -0.73
N PRO A 87 7.87 18.55 -0.91
CA PRO A 87 6.43 18.49 -1.17
C PRO A 87 6.11 17.55 -2.35
N SER A 88 5.09 16.72 -2.17
CA SER A 88 4.59 15.76 -3.15
C SER A 88 3.08 15.61 -3.00
N TRP A 89 2.46 14.77 -3.82
CA TRP A 89 1.02 14.54 -3.85
C TRP A 89 0.77 13.05 -4.09
N ALA A 90 -0.36 12.59 -3.58
CA ALA A 90 -0.87 11.27 -3.89
C ALA A 90 -2.40 11.29 -3.84
N VAL A 91 -2.99 10.23 -4.37
CA VAL A 91 -4.44 10.04 -4.38
C VAL A 91 -4.78 8.91 -3.41
N THR A 92 -5.93 8.99 -2.75
CA THR A 92 -6.54 7.86 -2.08
C THR A 92 -7.97 7.72 -2.59
N THR A 93 -8.39 6.48 -2.84
CA THR A 93 -9.80 6.16 -3.06
C THR A 93 -10.44 5.84 -1.73
N LEU A 94 -11.54 6.51 -1.38
CA LEU A 94 -12.30 6.31 -0.15
C LEU A 94 -13.63 5.63 -0.50
N PHE A 95 -13.93 4.53 0.18
CA PHE A 95 -15.14 3.73 0.02
C PHE A 95 -15.98 3.83 1.29
N ILE A 96 -17.24 4.26 1.14
CA ILE A 96 -18.22 4.31 2.22
C ILE A 96 -19.12 3.08 2.10
N PRO A 97 -19.18 2.19 3.10
CA PRO A 97 -19.98 0.98 3.01
C PRO A 97 -21.49 1.27 3.07
N THR A 98 -22.31 0.38 2.52
CA THR A 98 -23.78 0.49 2.58
C THR A 98 -24.35 0.31 3.97
N THR A 99 -23.66 -0.43 4.83
CA THR A 99 -23.95 -0.58 6.25
C THR A 99 -22.71 -0.19 7.00
N LEU A 100 -22.81 0.71 7.99
CA LEU A 100 -21.65 1.12 8.76
C LEU A 100 -21.55 0.32 10.07
N TYR A 101 -20.35 -0.19 10.32
CA TYR A 101 -19.99 -0.78 11.60
C TYR A 101 -19.78 0.29 12.68
N GLN A 102 -20.23 0.01 13.89
CA GLN A 102 -19.98 0.83 15.08
C GLN A 102 -19.51 -0.05 16.24
N SER A 103 -18.42 0.36 16.88
CA SER A 103 -17.88 -0.28 18.08
C SER A 103 -18.85 -0.13 19.28
N PRO A 104 -18.62 -0.85 20.40
CA PRO A 104 -19.38 -0.64 21.63
C PRO A 104 -19.32 0.79 22.17
N SER A 105 -18.21 1.52 21.95
CA SER A 105 -18.12 2.96 22.28
C SER A 105 -18.73 3.88 21.21
N GLY A 106 -19.27 3.30 20.14
CA GLY A 106 -19.95 3.98 19.05
C GLY A 106 -19.04 4.45 17.92
N LYS A 107 -17.73 4.17 17.94
CA LYS A 107 -16.79 4.62 16.90
C LYS A 107 -16.95 3.83 15.61
N ALA A 108 -16.76 4.48 14.47
CA ALA A 108 -16.73 3.78 13.18
C ALA A 108 -15.34 3.16 12.90
N ALA A 109 -15.31 2.09 12.11
CA ALA A 109 -14.06 1.46 11.69
C ALA A 109 -13.51 2.11 10.40
N ILE A 110 -12.24 2.50 10.41
CA ILE A 110 -11.50 2.91 9.22
C ILE A 110 -10.36 1.92 8.98
N LEU A 111 -10.32 1.34 7.78
CA LEU A 111 -9.22 0.50 7.31
C LEU A 111 -8.52 1.18 6.13
N SER A 112 -7.25 1.54 6.29
CA SER A 112 -6.41 1.91 5.15
C SER A 112 -5.74 0.68 4.57
N TYR A 113 -6.11 0.28 3.35
CA TYR A 113 -5.57 -0.90 2.69
C TYR A 113 -4.59 -0.53 1.57
N GLN A 114 -3.35 -1.04 1.66
CA GLN A 114 -2.29 -0.79 0.68
C GLN A 114 -2.18 -1.97 -0.30
N PHE A 115 -2.58 -1.75 -1.55
CA PHE A 115 -2.47 -2.77 -2.61
C PHE A 115 -1.03 -3.00 -3.06
N ALA A 116 -0.73 -4.24 -3.45
CA ALA A 116 0.54 -4.62 -4.10
C ALA A 116 0.45 -4.50 -5.63
N TYR A 117 0.47 -3.28 -6.16
CA TYR A 117 0.45 -3.06 -7.62
C TYR A 117 1.83 -3.18 -8.28
N ASN A 118 2.92 -3.22 -7.50
CA ASN A 118 4.25 -3.72 -7.88
C ASN A 118 4.79 -3.25 -9.25
N THR A 119 4.56 -1.99 -9.58
CA THR A 119 4.97 -1.40 -10.85
C THR A 119 5.45 0.03 -10.68
N CYS A 120 6.31 0.48 -11.58
CA CYS A 120 6.75 1.86 -11.73
C CYS A 120 5.96 2.63 -12.81
N ASN A 121 4.74 2.18 -13.11
CA ASN A 121 3.81 2.85 -14.00
C ASN A 121 2.73 3.58 -13.20
N VAL A 122 2.69 4.91 -13.29
CA VAL A 122 1.69 5.74 -12.59
C VAL A 122 0.26 5.43 -13.03
N ASP A 123 0.06 4.96 -14.27
CA ASP A 123 -1.25 4.57 -14.79
C ASP A 123 -1.75 3.22 -14.25
N SER A 124 -0.97 2.57 -13.39
CA SER A 124 -1.37 1.38 -12.65
C SER A 124 -1.72 1.66 -11.19
N SER A 125 -1.72 2.93 -10.78
CA SER A 125 -2.06 3.33 -9.42
C SER A 125 -3.48 2.88 -9.04
N PRO A 126 -3.75 2.43 -7.79
CA PRO A 126 -5.05 1.92 -7.36
C PRO A 126 -6.26 2.76 -7.75
N SER A 127 -6.17 4.10 -7.63
CA SER A 127 -7.26 5.02 -8.00
C SER A 127 -7.71 4.90 -9.47
N PHE A 128 -6.85 4.38 -10.35
CA PHE A 128 -7.20 4.05 -11.73
C PHE A 128 -7.34 2.54 -11.94
N GLY A 129 -6.38 1.77 -11.44
CA GLY A 129 -6.24 0.32 -11.64
C GLY A 129 -7.43 -0.50 -11.17
N LEU A 130 -8.20 0.00 -10.18
CA LEU A 130 -9.44 -0.64 -9.70
C LEU A 130 -10.57 -0.70 -10.73
N SER A 131 -10.53 0.13 -11.77
CA SER A 131 -11.45 0.04 -12.92
C SER A 131 -10.87 -0.80 -14.08
N GLY A 132 -9.62 -1.25 -13.94
CA GLY A 132 -8.84 -1.90 -14.99
C GLY A 132 -8.23 -3.22 -14.53
N VAL A 133 -6.90 -3.30 -14.49
CA VAL A 133 -6.18 -4.55 -14.22
C VAL A 133 -6.51 -5.15 -12.84
N MET A 134 -6.69 -4.32 -11.81
CA MET A 134 -6.94 -4.78 -10.45
C MET A 134 -8.37 -5.32 -10.25
N ALA A 135 -9.29 -5.01 -11.17
CA ALA A 135 -10.64 -5.58 -11.18
C ALA A 135 -10.68 -7.03 -11.66
N LYS A 136 -9.57 -7.55 -12.22
CA LYS A 136 -9.50 -8.90 -12.79
C LYS A 136 -8.88 -9.88 -11.81
N SER A 137 -9.35 -11.12 -11.85
CA SER A 137 -8.73 -12.25 -11.15
C SER A 137 -7.66 -12.90 -12.03
N GLU A 138 -6.66 -13.51 -11.40
CA GLU A 138 -5.66 -14.38 -12.05
C GLU A 138 -5.89 -15.84 -11.60
N PRO A 139 -6.88 -16.54 -12.17
CA PRO A 139 -7.32 -17.86 -11.69
C PRO A 139 -6.22 -18.92 -11.76
N ASN A 140 -5.31 -18.83 -12.74
CA ASN A 140 -4.17 -19.75 -12.86
C ASN A 140 -3.19 -19.66 -11.68
N LEU A 141 -3.18 -18.53 -10.98
CA LEU A 141 -2.37 -18.30 -9.79
C LEU A 141 -3.20 -18.37 -8.50
N GLY A 142 -4.52 -18.58 -8.58
CA GLY A 142 -5.43 -18.53 -7.44
C GLY A 142 -5.61 -17.13 -6.83
N ILE A 143 -5.26 -16.06 -7.57
CA ILE A 143 -5.36 -14.68 -7.08
C ILE A 143 -6.71 -14.10 -7.49
N LYS A 144 -7.50 -13.68 -6.51
CA LYS A 144 -8.78 -12.98 -6.74
C LYS A 144 -8.55 -11.50 -7.08
N SER A 145 -9.54 -10.87 -7.70
CA SER A 145 -9.48 -9.44 -7.97
C SER A 145 -9.34 -8.62 -6.68
N SER A 146 -8.67 -7.47 -6.78
CA SER A 146 -8.57 -6.52 -5.68
C SER A 146 -9.93 -5.98 -5.26
N THR A 147 -10.87 -5.89 -6.21
CA THR A 147 -12.24 -5.43 -5.96
C THR A 147 -13.03 -6.42 -5.13
N SER A 148 -12.80 -7.74 -5.28
CA SER A 148 -13.39 -8.76 -4.42
C SER A 148 -12.96 -8.63 -2.96
N LEU A 149 -11.70 -8.28 -2.71
CA LEU A 149 -11.21 -8.05 -1.35
C LEU A 149 -11.85 -6.79 -0.74
N LEU A 150 -12.02 -5.72 -1.53
CA LEU A 150 -12.74 -4.53 -1.08
C LEU A 150 -14.20 -4.84 -0.73
N THR A 151 -14.91 -5.60 -1.57
CA THR A 151 -16.26 -6.06 -1.27
C THR A 151 -16.32 -6.81 0.06
N GLU A 152 -15.35 -7.68 0.33
CA GLU A 152 -15.27 -8.42 1.60
C GLU A 152 -15.04 -7.47 2.79
N MET A 153 -14.11 -6.52 2.68
CA MET A 153 -13.88 -5.49 3.71
C MET A 153 -15.13 -4.63 3.98
N LEU A 154 -15.81 -4.18 2.92
CA LEU A 154 -17.02 -3.37 3.01
C LEU A 154 -18.20 -4.16 3.59
N SER A 155 -18.23 -5.48 3.42
CA SER A 155 -19.27 -6.34 4.00
C SER A 155 -19.25 -6.37 5.53
N PHE A 156 -18.09 -6.09 6.15
CA PHE A 156 -17.98 -5.87 7.60
C PHE A 156 -18.44 -4.48 8.05
N GLY A 157 -18.82 -3.62 7.11
CA GLY A 157 -19.25 -2.25 7.35
C GLY A 157 -18.12 -1.28 7.68
N TRP A 158 -16.89 -1.59 7.26
CA TRP A 158 -15.73 -0.72 7.47
C TRP A 158 -15.66 0.36 6.40
N ILE A 159 -15.29 1.59 6.80
CA ILE A 159 -14.85 2.61 5.85
C ILE A 159 -13.46 2.20 5.37
N VAL A 160 -13.26 2.09 4.06
CA VAL A 160 -11.98 1.64 3.49
C VAL A 160 -11.37 2.77 2.68
N ASN A 161 -10.08 3.06 2.88
CA ASN A 161 -9.33 3.93 1.97
C ASN A 161 -8.12 3.21 1.38
N THR A 162 -7.84 3.42 0.10
CA THR A 162 -6.74 2.76 -0.61
C THR A 162 -5.83 3.81 -1.24
N PRO A 163 -4.66 4.10 -0.64
CA PRO A 163 -3.76 5.11 -1.17
C PRO A 163 -2.95 4.60 -2.36
N ASP A 164 -2.73 5.49 -3.33
CA ASP A 164 -1.73 5.38 -4.37
C ASP A 164 -0.34 5.62 -3.76
N HIS A 165 0.09 4.67 -2.93
CA HIS A 165 1.21 4.87 -2.01
C HIS A 165 2.57 5.10 -2.68
N LEU A 166 2.75 4.74 -3.94
CA LEU A 166 3.97 5.03 -4.71
C LEU A 166 4.03 6.47 -5.22
N GLY A 167 2.98 7.27 -5.01
CA GLY A 167 2.87 8.66 -5.45
C GLY A 167 2.85 8.82 -6.97
N LEU A 168 2.92 10.09 -7.41
CA LEU A 168 2.87 10.44 -8.84
C LEU A 168 4.10 9.96 -9.63
N ASP A 169 5.21 9.67 -8.96
CA ASP A 169 6.42 9.13 -9.60
C ASP A 169 6.36 7.60 -9.78
N ALA A 170 5.32 6.94 -9.27
CA ALA A 170 5.24 5.48 -9.17
C ALA A 170 6.52 4.87 -8.60
N ALA A 171 7.01 5.42 -7.48
CA ALA A 171 8.30 5.09 -6.88
C ALA A 171 8.32 3.70 -6.20
N PHE A 172 8.11 2.62 -6.96
CA PHE A 172 8.05 1.26 -6.44
C PHE A 172 9.33 0.86 -5.69
N GLY A 173 9.17 0.39 -4.46
CA GLY A 173 10.27 0.07 -3.55
C GLY A 173 10.77 1.24 -2.70
N ALA A 174 10.29 2.47 -2.92
CA ALA A 174 10.58 3.61 -2.06
C ALA A 174 9.70 3.58 -0.79
N SER A 175 10.14 2.87 0.25
CA SER A 175 9.35 2.73 1.49
C SER A 175 9.01 4.07 2.15
N VAL A 176 9.88 5.08 2.09
CA VAL A 176 9.61 6.37 2.74
C VAL A 176 8.45 7.10 2.05
N GLN A 177 8.45 7.18 0.72
CA GLN A 177 7.31 7.65 -0.08
C GLN A 177 6.03 6.90 0.31
N ALA A 178 6.09 5.57 0.34
CA ALA A 178 4.93 4.73 0.59
C ALA A 178 4.34 4.90 2.00
N GLY A 179 5.21 5.06 3.00
CA GLY A 179 4.82 5.34 4.38
C GLY A 179 4.20 6.73 4.52
N HIS A 180 4.85 7.78 3.99
CA HIS A 180 4.31 9.15 4.03
C HIS A 180 2.96 9.24 3.33
N ALA A 181 2.82 8.71 2.10
CA ALA A 181 1.56 8.72 1.38
C ALA A 181 0.45 7.99 2.16
N THR A 182 0.74 6.85 2.77
CA THR A 182 -0.25 6.13 3.59
C THR A 182 -0.70 6.95 4.82
N LEU A 183 0.23 7.55 5.56
CA LEU A 183 -0.08 8.36 6.73
C LEU A 183 -0.83 9.65 6.35
N ASP A 184 -0.41 10.31 5.28
CA ASP A 184 -1.05 11.54 4.81
C ASP A 184 -2.43 11.27 4.19
N ALA A 185 -2.66 10.08 3.60
CA ALA A 185 -3.99 9.65 3.20
C ALA A 185 -4.92 9.51 4.41
N LEU A 186 -4.43 8.93 5.52
CA LEU A 186 -5.21 8.86 6.75
C LEU A 186 -5.51 10.24 7.31
N ARG A 187 -4.54 11.17 7.33
CA ARG A 187 -4.80 12.57 7.71
C ARG A 187 -5.88 13.20 6.83
N ALA A 188 -5.78 13.04 5.51
CA ALA A 188 -6.77 13.58 4.56
C ALA A 188 -8.18 13.01 4.80
N VAL A 189 -8.28 11.69 5.01
CA VAL A 189 -9.54 11.01 5.34
C VAL A 189 -10.07 11.50 6.68
N HIS A 190 -9.28 11.51 7.75
CA HIS A 190 -9.72 12.02 9.06
C HIS A 190 -10.14 13.50 9.01
N ASN A 191 -9.45 14.33 8.23
CA ASN A 191 -9.79 15.74 8.05
C ASN A 191 -11.14 15.96 7.35
N LEU A 192 -11.53 15.04 6.46
CA LEU A 192 -12.85 15.05 5.81
C LEU A 192 -13.91 14.44 6.71
N LEU A 193 -13.60 13.31 7.36
CA LEU A 193 -14.54 12.59 8.23
C LEU A 193 -14.84 13.35 9.52
N SER A 194 -13.97 14.26 9.98
CA SER A 194 -14.21 15.16 11.11
C SER A 194 -15.10 16.36 10.80
N LEU A 195 -15.52 16.55 9.55
CA LEU A 195 -16.44 17.65 9.18
C LEU A 195 -17.87 17.43 9.68
N GLY A 196 -18.27 16.17 9.88
CA GLY A 196 -19.53 15.82 10.50
C GLY A 196 -19.38 15.40 11.95
N ASP A 197 -20.48 15.46 12.70
CA ASP A 197 -20.54 15.02 14.09
C ASP A 197 -20.41 13.49 14.15
N ASN A 198 -19.34 13.01 14.78
CA ASN A 198 -19.06 11.59 14.96
C ASN A 198 -18.38 11.33 16.30
N SER A 199 -18.55 10.12 16.80
CA SER A 199 -17.98 9.56 18.04
C SER A 199 -16.46 9.24 17.95
N GLY A 200 -15.83 9.51 16.81
CA GLY A 200 -14.46 9.13 16.49
C GLY A 200 -14.36 7.83 15.68
N PHE A 201 -13.12 7.40 15.46
CA PHE A 201 -12.80 6.26 14.60
C PHE A 201 -11.79 5.34 15.27
N ASN A 202 -11.95 4.04 15.05
CA ASN A 202 -10.89 3.06 15.25
C ASN A 202 -10.22 2.84 13.89
N THR A 203 -8.95 3.21 13.77
CA THR A 203 -8.22 3.24 12.49
C THR A 203 -7.16 2.16 12.45
N ALA A 204 -7.16 1.29 11.45
CA ALA A 204 -6.12 0.31 11.21
C ALA A 204 -5.53 0.44 9.81
N ILE A 205 -4.31 -0.08 9.62
CA ILE A 205 -3.65 -0.16 8.32
C ILE A 205 -3.35 -1.61 7.96
N TRP A 206 -3.48 -1.99 6.69
CA TRP A 206 -3.19 -3.35 6.24
C TRP A 206 -2.63 -3.39 4.82
N GLY A 207 -1.60 -4.21 4.61
CA GLY A 207 -1.10 -4.53 3.27
C GLY A 207 -0.48 -5.92 3.22
N TYR A 208 -0.49 -6.49 2.02
CA TYR A 208 0.11 -7.78 1.71
C TYR A 208 1.19 -7.64 0.63
N SER A 209 2.25 -8.45 0.65
CA SER A 209 3.30 -8.47 -0.40
C SER A 209 3.91 -7.07 -0.61
N GLY A 210 3.95 -6.50 -1.82
CA GLY A 210 4.44 -5.14 -2.02
C GLY A 210 3.65 -4.06 -1.28
N GLY A 211 2.37 -4.31 -0.97
CA GLY A 211 1.57 -3.45 -0.08
C GLY A 211 2.08 -3.44 1.37
N SER A 212 2.70 -4.54 1.81
CA SER A 212 3.31 -4.64 3.15
C SER A 212 4.44 -3.61 3.34
N ILE A 213 5.13 -3.21 2.26
CA ILE A 213 6.18 -2.19 2.31
C ILE A 213 5.58 -0.86 2.78
N ALA A 214 4.45 -0.46 2.20
CA ALA A 214 3.76 0.78 2.52
C ALA A 214 3.20 0.74 3.95
N THR A 215 2.52 -0.36 4.30
CA THR A 215 1.91 -0.54 5.64
C THR A 215 2.95 -0.55 6.74
N PHE A 216 4.02 -1.34 6.57
CA PHE A 216 5.08 -1.45 7.57
C PHE A 216 5.84 -0.13 7.70
N SER A 217 6.18 0.52 6.58
CA SER A 217 6.83 1.83 6.60
C SER A 217 5.97 2.90 7.26
N ALA A 218 4.65 2.89 7.04
CA ALA A 218 3.73 3.79 7.73
C ALA A 218 3.74 3.55 9.25
N ALA A 219 3.69 2.29 9.70
CA ALA A 219 3.79 1.93 11.12
C ALA A 219 5.14 2.38 11.73
N GLU A 220 6.23 2.19 10.98
CA GLU A 220 7.59 2.57 11.38
C GLU A 220 7.76 4.09 11.45
N LEU A 221 7.20 4.86 10.52
CA LEU A 221 7.37 6.32 10.44
C LEU A 221 6.36 7.10 11.27
N GLN A 222 5.22 6.49 11.66
CA GLN A 222 4.16 7.18 12.40
C GLN A 222 4.67 7.95 13.63
N PRO A 223 5.56 7.42 14.50
CA PRO A 223 6.00 8.12 15.70
C PRO A 223 6.69 9.46 15.46
N SER A 224 7.41 9.60 14.35
CA SER A 224 8.18 10.81 14.01
C SER A 224 7.51 11.68 12.96
N TYR A 225 6.88 11.08 11.95
CA TYR A 225 6.26 11.79 10.82
C TYR A 225 4.80 12.18 11.07
N ALA A 226 4.04 11.31 11.75
CA ALA A 226 2.62 11.52 12.01
C ALA A 226 2.17 11.20 13.45
N PRO A 227 2.81 11.84 14.46
CA PRO A 227 2.48 11.59 15.86
C PRO A 227 1.06 12.02 16.25
N ASP A 228 0.41 12.84 15.44
CA ASP A 228 -0.99 13.26 15.55
C ASP A 228 -1.99 12.16 15.18
N LEU A 229 -1.59 11.17 14.38
CA LEU A 229 -2.48 10.06 14.01
C LEU A 229 -2.50 8.99 15.09
N ASN A 230 -3.71 8.64 15.53
CA ASN A 230 -3.91 7.48 16.39
C ASN A 230 -4.28 6.26 15.53
N ILE A 231 -3.33 5.37 15.30
CA ILE A 231 -3.53 4.11 14.58
C ILE A 231 -3.69 2.98 15.60
N SER A 232 -4.86 2.35 15.62
CA SER A 232 -5.23 1.29 16.56
C SER A 232 -4.46 0.00 16.32
N ALA A 233 -4.13 -0.35 15.07
CA ALA A 233 -3.28 -1.50 14.74
C ALA A 233 -2.73 -1.47 13.30
N ALA A 234 -1.71 -2.30 13.06
CA ALA A 234 -1.22 -2.60 11.73
C ALA A 234 -1.26 -4.11 11.43
N VAL A 235 -1.73 -4.49 10.25
CA VAL A 235 -1.68 -5.87 9.75
C VAL A 235 -0.73 -5.96 8.57
N VAL A 236 0.21 -6.88 8.60
CA VAL A 236 1.28 -6.96 7.60
C VAL A 236 1.42 -8.40 7.14
N GLY A 237 1.02 -8.66 5.90
CA GLY A 237 1.08 -9.99 5.33
C GLY A 237 2.20 -10.16 4.30
N GLY A 238 2.90 -11.29 4.32
CA GLY A 238 3.93 -11.59 3.33
C GLY A 238 5.03 -10.52 3.26
N LEU A 239 5.47 -10.03 4.44
CA LEU A 239 6.36 -8.88 4.56
C LEU A 239 7.58 -8.98 3.63
N VAL A 240 7.87 -7.85 2.99
CA VAL A 240 9.03 -7.60 2.12
C VAL A 240 10.01 -6.70 2.87
N ASP A 241 10.84 -7.31 3.71
CA ASP A 241 11.69 -6.61 4.70
C ASP A 241 12.93 -5.91 4.11
N ASP A 242 13.70 -6.64 3.30
CA ASP A 242 14.99 -6.22 2.75
C ASP A 242 15.08 -6.68 1.29
N ILE A 243 14.75 -5.78 0.37
CA ILE A 243 14.76 -6.10 -1.06
C ILE A 243 16.18 -6.28 -1.60
N SER A 244 17.17 -5.61 -0.99
CA SER A 244 18.58 -5.75 -1.40
C SER A 244 19.11 -7.16 -1.16
N ALA A 245 18.65 -7.80 -0.08
CA ALA A 245 18.93 -9.21 0.21
C ALA A 245 18.16 -10.18 -0.71
N ALA A 246 17.07 -9.73 -1.33
CA ALA A 246 16.19 -10.56 -2.17
C ALA A 246 16.52 -10.52 -3.67
N LEU A 247 17.43 -9.66 -4.13
CA LEU A 247 17.71 -9.46 -5.57
C LEU A 247 18.02 -10.78 -6.31
N ASP A 248 18.85 -11.65 -5.71
CA ASP A 248 19.22 -12.94 -6.32
C ASP A 248 18.06 -13.94 -6.35
N LYS A 249 17.15 -13.88 -5.37
CA LYS A 249 15.96 -14.74 -5.31
C LYS A 249 14.91 -14.34 -6.33
N ILE A 250 14.79 -13.03 -6.59
CA ILE A 250 13.84 -12.50 -7.57
C ILE A 250 14.39 -12.67 -8.99
N ASN A 251 15.70 -12.52 -9.20
CA ASN A 251 16.31 -12.78 -10.51
C ASN A 251 16.04 -14.22 -10.98
N LYS A 252 15.66 -14.42 -12.25
CA LYS A 252 15.29 -15.73 -12.83
C LYS A 252 14.06 -16.40 -12.20
N SER A 253 13.38 -15.76 -11.25
CA SER A 253 12.14 -16.28 -10.69
C SER A 253 10.96 -16.05 -11.64
N PRO A 254 9.80 -16.70 -11.38
CA PRO A 254 8.58 -16.41 -12.13
C PRO A 254 8.13 -14.94 -12.08
N ILE A 255 8.59 -14.16 -11.09
CA ILE A 255 8.24 -12.73 -10.93
C ILE A 255 9.40 -11.79 -11.30
N ALA A 256 10.41 -12.25 -12.03
CA ALA A 256 11.65 -11.51 -12.28
C ALA A 256 11.42 -10.09 -12.88
N GLY A 257 10.33 -9.87 -13.64
CA GLY A 257 9.96 -8.54 -14.14
C GLY A 257 9.77 -7.49 -13.04
N THR A 258 9.32 -7.89 -11.84
CA THR A 258 9.18 -6.97 -10.69
C THR A 258 10.51 -6.34 -10.27
N LEU A 259 11.64 -7.00 -10.54
CA LEU A 259 12.98 -6.45 -10.30
C LEU A 259 13.27 -5.24 -11.18
N ILE A 260 12.83 -5.27 -12.45
CA ILE A 260 12.94 -4.13 -13.37
C ILE A 260 12.12 -2.96 -12.83
N ALA A 261 10.85 -3.21 -12.51
CA ALA A 261 9.98 -2.16 -11.96
C ALA A 261 10.53 -1.56 -10.67
N LEU A 262 11.09 -2.39 -9.79
CA LEU A 262 11.73 -1.95 -8.56
C LEU A 262 12.89 -1.01 -8.84
N MET A 263 13.84 -1.41 -9.70
CA MET A 263 15.03 -0.62 -9.98
C MET A 263 14.67 0.74 -10.59
N LEU A 264 13.68 0.76 -11.48
CA LEU A 264 13.20 2.00 -12.08
C LEU A 264 12.42 2.87 -11.08
N GLY A 265 11.56 2.26 -10.27
CA GLY A 265 10.73 2.95 -9.29
C GLY A 265 11.52 3.54 -8.12
N ILE A 266 12.42 2.76 -7.52
CA ILE A 266 13.19 3.20 -6.35
C ILE A 266 14.14 4.36 -6.68
N THR A 267 14.56 4.45 -7.95
CA THR A 267 15.40 5.54 -8.46
C THR A 267 14.61 6.74 -8.99
N ALA A 268 13.28 6.68 -9.06
CA ALA A 268 12.45 7.71 -9.69
C ALA A 268 12.64 9.11 -9.06
N GLN A 269 12.89 9.17 -7.75
CA GLN A 269 13.11 10.42 -7.01
C GLN A 269 14.59 10.80 -6.86
N TYR A 270 15.48 9.98 -7.41
CA TYR A 270 16.93 9.95 -7.15
C TYR A 270 17.71 10.00 -8.48
N PRO A 271 17.88 11.20 -9.09
CA PRO A 271 18.42 11.33 -10.44
C PRO A 271 19.86 10.83 -10.60
N GLU A 272 20.70 10.93 -9.57
CA GLU A 272 22.09 10.46 -9.62
C GLU A 272 22.15 8.93 -9.68
N GLU A 273 21.39 8.27 -8.80
CA GLU A 273 21.21 6.82 -8.76
C GLU A 273 20.55 6.30 -10.05
N ARG A 274 19.58 7.04 -10.59
CA ARG A 274 18.95 6.75 -11.87
C ARG A 274 19.95 6.81 -13.02
N ALA A 275 20.74 7.88 -13.09
CA ALA A 275 21.77 8.05 -14.10
C ALA A 275 22.83 6.95 -14.02
N TYR A 276 23.22 6.56 -12.80
CA TYR A 276 24.10 5.42 -12.59
C TYR A 276 23.48 4.14 -13.14
N LEU A 277 22.27 3.77 -12.70
CA LEU A 277 21.57 2.56 -13.16
C LEU A 277 21.52 2.48 -14.69
N GLU A 278 21.11 3.57 -15.35
CA GLU A 278 21.02 3.63 -16.80
C GLU A 278 22.39 3.58 -17.50
N SER A 279 23.44 4.11 -16.89
CA SER A 279 24.81 4.04 -17.44
C SER A 279 25.34 2.60 -17.47
N ARG A 280 24.81 1.74 -16.60
CA ARG A 280 25.18 0.33 -16.48
C ARG A 280 24.40 -0.59 -17.42
N LEU A 281 23.28 -0.13 -17.98
CA LEU A 281 22.51 -0.91 -18.96
C LEU A 281 23.32 -1.16 -20.25
N ILE A 282 23.16 -2.35 -20.82
CA ILE A 282 23.66 -2.70 -22.14
C ILE A 282 22.88 -1.89 -23.19
N PRO A 283 23.54 -1.13 -24.10
CA PRO A 283 22.86 -0.23 -25.03
C PRO A 283 21.75 -0.90 -25.85
N GLU A 284 21.97 -2.14 -26.29
CA GLU A 284 21.07 -2.90 -27.15
C GLU A 284 19.75 -3.29 -26.45
N THR A 285 19.76 -3.45 -25.13
CA THR A 285 18.59 -3.86 -24.33
C THR A 285 18.06 -2.73 -23.43
N LYS A 286 18.67 -1.55 -23.49
CA LYS A 286 18.31 -0.41 -22.63
C LYS A 286 16.86 0.01 -22.81
N ASP A 287 16.40 0.19 -24.05
CA ASP A 287 15.04 0.65 -24.32
C ASP A 287 14.00 -0.37 -23.85
N GLU A 288 14.29 -1.67 -24.04
CA GLU A 288 13.45 -2.75 -23.52
C GLU A 288 13.30 -2.70 -22.00
N PHE A 289 14.40 -2.46 -21.29
CA PHE A 289 14.38 -2.32 -19.83
C PHE A 289 13.53 -1.12 -19.40
N LEU A 290 13.69 0.01 -20.09
CA LEU A 290 13.00 1.27 -19.77
C LEU A 290 11.51 1.24 -20.09
N VAL A 291 11.03 0.37 -20.98
CA VAL A 291 9.60 0.20 -21.28
C VAL A 291 8.78 -0.12 -20.02
N ALA A 292 9.40 -0.72 -18.98
CA ALA A 292 8.69 -1.09 -17.77
C ALA A 292 8.02 0.07 -17.02
N VAL A 293 8.45 1.34 -17.23
CA VAL A 293 7.74 2.53 -16.68
C VAL A 293 6.35 2.74 -17.27
N ASN A 294 6.03 2.06 -18.38
CA ASN A 294 4.73 2.15 -19.07
C ASN A 294 3.95 0.83 -19.03
N THR A 295 4.41 -0.18 -18.28
CA THR A 295 3.76 -1.50 -18.22
C THR A 295 3.19 -1.77 -16.84
N GLU A 296 2.02 -2.40 -16.80
CA GLU A 296 1.48 -2.88 -15.53
C GLU A 296 2.15 -4.21 -15.10
N VAL A 297 1.92 -4.62 -13.85
CA VAL A 297 2.63 -5.75 -13.22
C VAL A 297 2.45 -7.09 -13.95
N THR A 298 1.25 -7.43 -14.43
CA THR A 298 0.95 -8.71 -15.09
C THR A 298 1.65 -8.83 -16.45
N GLN A 299 1.68 -7.76 -17.24
CA GLN A 299 2.48 -7.64 -18.45
C GLN A 299 3.97 -7.82 -18.16
N ASN A 300 4.47 -7.11 -17.16
CA ASN A 300 5.89 -7.12 -16.82
C ASN A 300 6.33 -8.50 -16.30
N VAL A 301 5.56 -9.10 -15.41
CA VAL A 301 5.77 -10.47 -14.91
C VAL A 301 5.66 -11.49 -16.04
N GLY A 302 4.62 -11.41 -16.87
CA GLY A 302 4.41 -12.33 -17.98
C GLY A 302 5.54 -12.28 -19.01
N LYS A 303 6.05 -11.08 -19.31
CA LYS A 303 7.15 -10.89 -20.26
C LYS A 303 8.48 -11.46 -19.74
N TYR A 304 8.83 -11.16 -18.49
CA TYR A 304 10.17 -11.46 -17.96
C TYR A 304 10.23 -12.68 -17.04
N SER A 305 9.15 -13.46 -16.93
CA SER A 305 9.10 -14.68 -16.12
C SER A 305 10.26 -15.62 -16.44
N GLY A 306 11.06 -15.98 -15.43
CA GLY A 306 12.21 -16.89 -15.57
C GLY A 306 13.46 -16.28 -16.21
N GLN A 307 13.42 -15.02 -16.66
CA GLN A 307 14.54 -14.39 -17.36
C GLN A 307 15.64 -13.90 -16.40
N ASP A 308 16.87 -13.85 -16.91
CA ASP A 308 18.01 -13.26 -16.20
C ASP A 308 18.01 -11.74 -16.34
N ILE A 309 17.49 -11.05 -15.34
CA ILE A 309 17.44 -9.58 -15.32
C ILE A 309 18.84 -8.98 -15.24
N TYR A 310 19.81 -9.71 -14.69
CA TYR A 310 21.20 -9.24 -14.66
C TYR A 310 21.81 -9.16 -16.06
N ALA A 311 21.25 -9.88 -17.05
CA ALA A 311 21.71 -9.81 -18.42
C ALA A 311 21.48 -8.43 -19.08
N PHE A 312 20.66 -7.55 -18.48
CA PHE A 312 20.49 -6.17 -18.94
C PHE A 312 21.67 -5.25 -18.60
N PHE A 313 22.60 -5.68 -17.73
CA PHE A 313 23.67 -4.86 -17.17
C PHE A 313 25.05 -5.27 -17.65
N LYS A 314 25.92 -4.30 -17.94
CA LYS A 314 27.30 -4.50 -18.43
C LYS A 314 28.15 -5.34 -17.47
N GLY A 315 28.00 -5.12 -16.16
CA GLY A 315 28.66 -5.88 -15.10
C GLY A 315 27.77 -6.96 -14.46
N GLY A 316 26.63 -7.28 -15.07
CA GLY A 316 25.65 -8.20 -14.49
C GLY A 316 25.14 -7.70 -13.13
N GLY A 317 24.91 -8.64 -12.21
CA GLY A 317 24.42 -8.29 -10.86
C GLY A 317 25.39 -7.47 -10.01
N VAL A 318 26.68 -7.36 -10.38
CA VAL A 318 27.65 -6.53 -9.64
C VAL A 318 27.27 -5.05 -9.73
N ASP A 319 26.76 -4.61 -10.88
CA ASP A 319 26.31 -3.23 -11.10
C ASP A 319 25.17 -2.84 -10.15
N LEU A 320 24.33 -3.80 -9.76
CA LEU A 320 23.22 -3.57 -8.82
C LEU A 320 23.65 -3.56 -7.36
N ARG A 321 24.90 -3.92 -7.06
CA ARG A 321 25.47 -3.92 -5.71
C ARG A 321 26.48 -2.79 -5.49
N ASP A 322 26.53 -1.85 -6.44
CA ASP A 322 27.38 -0.68 -6.33
C ASP A 322 27.01 0.14 -5.09
N PRO A 323 27.99 0.72 -4.37
CA PRO A 323 27.72 1.55 -3.20
C PRO A 323 26.69 2.65 -3.41
N ILE A 324 26.57 3.21 -4.62
CA ILE A 324 25.56 4.24 -4.90
C ILE A 324 24.13 3.70 -4.78
N LEU A 325 23.87 2.50 -5.31
CA LEU A 325 22.56 1.85 -5.24
C LEU A 325 22.33 1.20 -3.87
N GLN A 326 23.36 0.62 -3.26
CA GLN A 326 23.23 0.01 -1.93
C GLN A 326 22.81 1.03 -0.88
N LYS A 327 23.38 2.25 -0.89
CA LYS A 327 22.93 3.33 0.00
C LYS A 327 21.46 3.69 -0.20
N LEU A 328 20.98 3.68 -1.44
CA LEU A 328 19.58 3.92 -1.74
C LEU A 328 18.71 2.77 -1.20
N TYR A 329 19.11 1.51 -1.39
CA TYR A 329 18.39 0.35 -0.86
C TYR A 329 18.35 0.34 0.66
N ASP A 330 19.45 0.66 1.33
CA ASP A 330 19.47 0.77 2.80
C ASP A 330 18.52 1.86 3.29
N LYS A 331 18.38 2.96 2.52
CA LYS A 331 17.48 4.08 2.86
C LYS A 331 16.02 3.81 2.50
N GLN A 332 15.73 3.00 1.48
CA GLN A 332 14.39 2.92 0.87
C GLN A 332 13.80 1.52 0.83
N ALA A 333 14.60 0.47 0.81
CA ALA A 333 14.16 -0.90 0.58
C ALA A 333 14.44 -1.84 1.76
N LYS A 334 14.87 -1.27 2.90
CA LYS A 334 15.19 -1.97 4.14
C LYS A 334 14.32 -1.44 5.28
N LEU A 335 13.53 -2.32 5.88
CA LEU A 335 12.51 -1.99 6.88
C LEU A 335 12.92 -2.47 8.29
N GLY A 336 12.35 -1.84 9.31
CA GLY A 336 12.56 -2.17 10.72
C GLY A 336 13.86 -1.63 11.31
N HIS A 337 14.45 -0.61 10.69
CA HIS A 337 15.71 0.03 11.10
C HIS A 337 15.55 1.54 11.43
N ARG A 338 14.34 2.10 11.35
CA ARG A 338 14.02 3.49 11.73
C ARG A 338 13.39 3.51 13.12
N ASP A 339 12.24 4.16 13.31
CA ASP A 339 11.55 4.16 14.60
C ASP A 339 10.85 2.83 14.88
N SER A 340 10.40 2.64 16.12
CA SER A 340 9.66 1.45 16.51
C SER A 340 8.15 1.74 16.49
N PRO A 341 7.35 0.90 15.80
CA PRO A 341 5.89 1.01 15.80
C PRO A 341 5.31 1.07 17.23
N ARG A 342 4.33 1.95 17.44
CA ARG A 342 3.67 2.18 18.73
C ARG A 342 2.32 1.50 18.88
N MET A 343 1.79 0.98 17.77
CA MET A 343 0.54 0.23 17.71
C MET A 343 0.81 -1.28 17.72
N PRO A 344 -0.14 -2.10 18.20
CA PRO A 344 -0.08 -3.54 18.01
C PRO A 344 0.02 -3.92 16.53
N MET A 345 0.91 -4.86 16.22
CA MET A 345 1.09 -5.37 14.87
C MET A 345 0.75 -6.85 14.79
N PHE A 346 -0.04 -7.22 13.78
CA PHE A 346 -0.27 -8.60 13.39
C PHE A 346 0.43 -8.91 12.08
N LEU A 347 1.45 -9.75 12.14
CA LEU A 347 2.20 -10.22 10.98
C LEU A 347 1.76 -11.64 10.64
N TYR A 348 1.65 -11.93 9.35
CA TYR A 348 1.45 -13.30 8.86
C TYR A 348 2.25 -13.57 7.60
N LYS A 349 2.82 -14.77 7.48
CA LYS A 349 3.67 -15.14 6.34
C LYS A 349 3.79 -16.64 6.21
N ALA A 350 3.82 -17.15 4.98
CA ALA A 350 4.14 -18.55 4.74
C ALA A 350 5.64 -18.81 4.96
N ILE A 351 5.96 -19.91 5.64
CA ILE A 351 7.34 -20.34 5.88
C ILE A 351 8.06 -20.64 4.55
N GLN A 352 7.34 -21.15 3.54
CA GLN A 352 7.89 -21.50 2.23
C GLN A 352 7.83 -20.33 1.22
N ASP A 353 7.74 -19.08 1.69
CA ASP A 353 7.85 -17.91 0.82
C ASP A 353 9.24 -17.86 0.16
N LEU A 354 9.26 -18.00 -1.18
CA LEU A 354 10.49 -18.06 -1.98
C LEU A 354 11.00 -16.69 -2.43
N PHE A 355 10.20 -15.63 -2.31
CA PHE A 355 10.55 -14.29 -2.79
C PHE A 355 11.16 -13.45 -1.68
N CYS A 356 10.57 -13.52 -0.49
CA CYS A 356 11.06 -12.87 0.73
C CYS A 356 11.06 -13.92 1.82
N THR A 357 12.23 -14.42 2.18
CA THR A 357 12.33 -15.61 3.03
C THR A 357 11.95 -15.31 4.48
N ILE A 358 11.41 -16.31 5.17
CA ILE A 358 10.87 -16.16 6.53
C ILE A 358 11.92 -15.66 7.54
N ASP A 359 13.19 -16.00 7.34
CA ASP A 359 14.30 -15.62 8.22
C ASP A 359 14.57 -14.11 8.24
N LEU A 360 14.33 -13.41 7.11
CA LEU A 360 14.42 -11.95 7.06
C LEU A 360 13.35 -11.31 7.95
N THR A 361 12.11 -11.82 7.86
CA THR A 361 10.99 -11.35 8.68
C THR A 361 11.19 -11.70 10.15
N ASP A 362 11.66 -12.91 10.48
CA ASP A 362 12.00 -13.30 11.86
C ASP A 362 13.04 -12.32 12.47
N ALA A 363 14.09 -11.98 11.72
CA ALA A 363 15.12 -11.03 12.17
C ALA A 363 14.57 -9.61 12.37
N THR A 364 13.64 -9.15 11.53
CA THR A 364 12.96 -7.86 11.69
C THR A 364 12.06 -7.85 12.93
N VAL A 365 11.25 -8.89 13.13
CA VAL A 365 10.37 -9.03 14.30
C VAL A 365 11.19 -9.05 15.59
N ASP A 366 12.29 -9.80 15.62
CA ASP A 366 13.18 -9.85 16.78
C ASP A 366 13.78 -8.48 17.11
N ARG A 367 14.19 -7.73 16.08
CA ARG A 367 14.77 -6.39 16.23
C ARG A 367 13.75 -5.41 16.79
N LEU A 368 12.54 -5.37 16.23
CA LEU A 368 11.50 -4.44 16.68
C LEU A 368 10.96 -4.78 18.07
N CYS A 369 10.75 -6.06 18.38
CA CYS A 369 10.32 -6.49 19.71
C CYS A 369 11.34 -6.10 20.80
N LYS A 370 12.65 -6.21 20.50
CA LYS A 370 13.72 -5.74 21.42
C LYS A 370 13.66 -4.23 21.66
N ASN A 371 13.14 -3.47 20.70
CA ASN A 371 12.92 -2.03 20.81
C ASN A 371 11.53 -1.67 21.37
N GLY A 372 10.76 -2.66 21.83
CA GLY A 372 9.50 -2.44 22.56
C GLY A 372 8.23 -2.42 21.70
N ALA A 373 8.32 -2.75 20.40
CA ALA A 373 7.15 -2.96 19.55
C ALA A 373 6.36 -4.21 20.02
N GLU A 374 5.04 -4.16 19.88
CA GLU A 374 4.13 -5.27 20.16
C GLU A 374 3.76 -5.97 18.85
N ILE A 375 4.24 -7.20 18.68
CA ILE A 375 4.10 -7.98 17.46
C ILE A 375 3.61 -9.39 17.77
N THR A 376 2.45 -9.72 17.21
CA THR A 376 2.02 -11.10 16.99
C THR A 376 2.41 -11.51 15.58
N PHE A 377 3.20 -12.57 15.43
CA PHE A 377 3.65 -13.08 14.14
C PHE A 377 3.26 -14.55 13.98
N GLU A 378 2.37 -14.82 13.03
CA GLU A 378 1.94 -16.18 12.69
C GLU A 378 2.59 -16.67 11.39
N ARG A 379 3.39 -17.72 11.50
CA ARG A 379 4.14 -18.32 10.40
C ARG A 379 3.37 -19.54 9.89
N ASN A 380 2.85 -19.48 8.67
CA ASN A 380 2.05 -20.56 8.12
C ASN A 380 2.95 -21.67 7.56
N THR A 381 2.74 -22.90 8.02
CA THR A 381 3.49 -24.09 7.58
C THR A 381 3.04 -24.59 6.20
N VAL A 382 1.88 -24.13 5.71
CA VAL A 382 1.31 -24.55 4.44
C VAL A 382 1.35 -23.43 3.40
N GLY A 383 1.68 -23.80 2.16
CA GLY A 383 1.71 -22.89 1.02
C GLY A 383 2.95 -22.01 0.95
N GLY A 384 2.95 -21.09 -0.01
CA GLY A 384 3.99 -20.09 -0.22
C GLY A 384 3.40 -18.67 -0.35
N HIS A 385 4.16 -17.75 -0.94
CA HIS A 385 3.80 -16.33 -1.03
C HIS A 385 2.42 -16.07 -1.66
N VAL A 386 2.05 -16.80 -2.70
CA VAL A 386 0.79 -16.56 -3.42
C VAL A 386 -0.41 -17.13 -2.67
N SER A 387 -0.34 -18.39 -2.21
CA SER A 387 -1.43 -19.01 -1.46
C SER A 387 -1.71 -18.32 -0.12
N GLU A 388 -0.68 -17.70 0.48
CA GLU A 388 -0.83 -16.98 1.75
C GLU A 388 -1.66 -15.69 1.64
N ILE A 389 -1.90 -15.17 0.42
CA ILE A 389 -2.88 -14.10 0.16
C ILE A 389 -4.24 -14.50 0.73
N GLU A 390 -4.72 -15.71 0.44
CA GLU A 390 -6.01 -16.21 0.91
C GLU A 390 -5.90 -16.93 2.26
N ASN A 391 -4.84 -17.72 2.52
CA ASN A 391 -4.69 -18.44 3.79
C ASN A 391 -4.55 -17.51 5.02
N GLY A 392 -3.93 -16.34 4.85
CA GLY A 392 -3.78 -15.37 5.93
C GLY A 392 -5.01 -14.50 6.18
N LYS A 393 -5.85 -14.31 5.15
CA LYS A 393 -6.96 -13.35 5.16
C LYS A 393 -7.96 -13.55 6.31
N PRO A 394 -8.48 -14.76 6.61
CA PRO A 394 -9.39 -14.93 7.76
C PRO A 394 -8.78 -14.55 9.11
N ARG A 395 -7.46 -14.73 9.28
CA ARG A 395 -6.74 -14.40 10.51
C ARG A 395 -6.51 -12.89 10.62
N ALA A 396 -6.17 -12.24 9.50
CA ALA A 396 -6.10 -10.79 9.40
C ALA A 396 -7.45 -10.13 9.74
N PHE A 397 -8.56 -10.63 9.18
CA PHE A 397 -9.89 -10.11 9.51
C PHE A 397 -10.26 -10.30 10.98
N ARG A 398 -10.00 -11.48 11.56
CA ARG A 398 -10.27 -11.72 12.98
C ARG A 398 -9.53 -10.73 13.88
N PHE A 399 -8.26 -10.47 13.59
CA PHE A 399 -7.47 -9.49 14.33
C PHE A 399 -8.05 -8.08 14.18
N LEU A 400 -8.36 -7.65 12.95
CA LEU A 400 -8.98 -6.33 12.69
C LEU A 400 -10.34 -6.18 13.35
N GLN A 401 -11.19 -7.21 13.32
CA GLN A 401 -12.47 -7.23 14.03
C GLN A 401 -12.26 -7.02 15.53
N GLY A 402 -11.31 -7.73 16.16
CA GLY A 402 -10.99 -7.50 17.57
C GLY A 402 -10.58 -6.06 17.89
N ILE A 403 -9.81 -5.42 17.00
CA ILE A 403 -9.42 -4.01 17.11
C ILE A 403 -10.62 -3.08 16.97
N PHE A 404 -11.47 -3.29 15.97
CA PHE A 404 -12.62 -2.43 15.71
C PHE A 404 -13.76 -2.63 16.72
N ASP A 405 -13.94 -3.85 17.22
CA ASP A 405 -14.85 -4.23 18.32
C ASP A 405 -14.37 -3.76 19.70
N GLU A 406 -13.18 -3.17 19.81
CA GLU A 406 -12.57 -2.77 21.09
C GLU A 406 -12.44 -3.93 22.08
N SER A 407 -12.29 -5.16 21.54
CA SER A 407 -12.12 -6.40 22.30
C SER A 407 -10.69 -6.92 22.29
N TYR A 408 -9.78 -6.25 21.56
CA TYR A 408 -8.38 -6.59 21.54
C TYR A 408 -7.73 -6.43 22.91
N GLU A 409 -7.08 -7.50 23.37
CA GLU A 409 -6.26 -7.51 24.57
C GLU A 409 -4.80 -7.72 24.18
N SER A 410 -3.93 -6.80 24.61
CA SER A 410 -2.49 -6.94 24.41
C SER A 410 -1.97 -8.23 25.04
N PRO A 411 -1.20 -9.07 24.31
CA PRO A 411 -0.61 -10.26 24.88
C PRO A 411 0.33 -9.93 26.05
N ALA A 412 0.47 -10.86 26.99
CA ALA A 412 1.37 -10.70 28.14
C ALA A 412 2.85 -10.47 27.73
N SER A 413 3.26 -11.00 26.58
CA SER A 413 4.55 -10.75 25.95
C SER A 413 4.35 -9.93 24.68
N LYS A 414 5.08 -8.81 24.56
CA LYS A 414 5.11 -7.99 23.35
C LYS A 414 5.61 -8.74 22.11
N ARG A 415 6.36 -9.82 22.29
CA ARG A 415 6.76 -10.73 21.20
C ARG A 415 5.95 -12.01 21.29
N HIS A 416 5.10 -12.26 20.30
CA HIS A 416 4.29 -13.47 20.22
C HIS A 416 4.42 -14.10 18.83
N VAL A 417 5.40 -15.00 18.66
CA VAL A 417 5.68 -15.68 17.39
C VAL A 417 5.24 -17.14 17.49
N MET A 418 4.46 -17.61 16.53
CA MET A 418 3.98 -19.00 16.49
C MET A 418 3.85 -19.54 15.08
N ASP A 419 3.87 -20.87 14.96
CA ASP A 419 3.57 -21.56 13.72
C ASP A 419 2.08 -21.93 13.68
N VAL A 420 1.47 -21.77 12.51
CA VAL A 420 0.08 -22.15 12.25
C VAL A 420 0.02 -23.04 11.02
N THR A 421 -1.03 -23.86 10.92
CA THR A 421 -1.26 -24.73 9.76
C THR A 421 -2.63 -24.39 9.18
N VAL A 422 -2.66 -23.53 8.16
CA VAL A 422 -3.90 -23.04 7.54
C VAL A 422 -3.83 -23.23 6.04
N ASP A 423 -4.83 -23.90 5.49
CA ASP A 423 -5.02 -24.08 4.05
C ASP A 423 -6.50 -23.88 3.70
N VAL A 424 -6.86 -22.64 3.37
CA VAL A 424 -8.20 -22.33 2.84
C VAL A 424 -8.22 -22.37 1.32
N SER A 425 -7.03 -22.33 0.69
CA SER A 425 -6.87 -22.39 -0.76
C SER A 425 -7.30 -23.73 -1.37
N SER A 426 -7.15 -24.83 -0.63
CA SER A 426 -7.60 -26.17 -1.08
C SER A 426 -9.11 -26.41 -0.98
N GLN A 427 -9.89 -25.53 -0.35
CA GLN A 427 -11.34 -25.69 -0.18
C GLN A 427 -12.18 -25.04 -1.30
N ASN A 428 -11.54 -24.31 -2.23
CA ASN A 428 -12.22 -23.57 -3.33
C ASN A 428 -11.89 -24.10 -4.73
N ASN A 429 -11.30 -25.30 -4.85
CA ASN A 429 -11.04 -25.98 -6.14
C ASN A 429 -12.12 -27.01 -6.48
#